data_AF-A0A7R9QL16-F1
#
_entry.id   AF-A0A7R9QL16-F1
#
_cell.length_a   1.000
_cell.length_b   1.000
_cell.length_c   1.000
_cell.angle_alpha   90.00
_cell.angle_beta   90.00
_cell.angle_gamma   90.00
#
_symmetry.space_group_name_H-M   'P 1'
#
loop_
_entity.id
_entity.type
_entity.pdbx_description
1 polymer ?
#
loop_
_entity_poly.entity_id
_entity_poly.type
_entity_poly.pdbx_seq_one_letter_code
_entity_poly.pdbx_strand_id
1 'polypeptide(L)'
;MSNETSVISQTFISRTLIIKWQQCCTDAMHCCVESLQYSPSNGLEGMCPRTWDGWSCWANDGPPGTTMKQPCPKHIYWHQIVPPCR
;
A
#
# COMPACT_ATOMS: atom_id res chain seq x y z
N MET A 1 14.75 -1.72 10.40
CA MET A 1 13.62 -2.66 10.26
C MET A 1 13.75 -3.66 11.40
N SER A 2 12.69 -3.79 12.21
CA SER A 2 12.73 -4.39 13.54
C SER A 2 13.00 -5.89 13.53
N ASN A 3 13.53 -6.36 14.66
CA ASN A 3 13.85 -7.75 15.00
C ASN A 3 12.68 -8.74 14.75
N GLU A 4 11.45 -8.23 14.65
CA GLU A 4 10.20 -8.98 14.40
C GLU A 4 10.14 -9.67 13.03
N THR A 5 10.79 -9.12 12.00
CA THR A 5 10.75 -9.76 10.67
C THR A 5 11.49 -11.11 10.69
N SER A 6 12.49 -11.26 11.58
CA SER A 6 13.30 -12.47 11.66
C SER A 6 12.48 -13.71 12.01
N VAL A 7 11.46 -13.57 12.86
CA VAL A 7 10.59 -14.66 13.32
C VAL A 7 9.77 -15.21 12.15
N ILE A 8 9.09 -14.33 11.42
CA ILE A 8 8.24 -14.74 10.30
C ILE A 8 9.04 -15.04 9.02
N SER A 9 10.28 -14.56 8.91
CA SER A 9 11.10 -14.77 7.70
C SER A 9 11.26 -16.25 7.33
N GLN A 10 11.28 -17.12 8.33
CA GLN A 10 11.45 -18.57 8.17
C GLN A 10 10.20 -19.26 7.61
N THR A 11 9.02 -18.61 7.67
CA THR A 11 7.77 -19.18 7.15
C THR A 11 7.60 -18.97 5.64
N PHE A 12 8.44 -18.11 5.03
CA PHE A 12 8.39 -17.84 3.60
C PHE A 12 9.21 -18.86 2.81
N ILE A 13 8.65 -19.37 1.70
CA ILE A 13 9.32 -20.34 0.83
C ILE A 13 10.56 -19.79 0.12
N SER A 14 10.67 -18.45 -0.03
CA SER A 14 11.82 -17.83 -0.68
C SER A 14 12.09 -16.42 -0.18
N ARG A 15 13.35 -16.00 -0.31
CA ARG A 15 13.80 -14.66 0.03
C ARG A 15 13.08 -13.56 -0.75
N THR A 16 12.67 -13.82 -1.98
CA THR A 16 11.91 -12.86 -2.79
C THR A 16 10.56 -12.53 -2.15
N LEU A 17 9.88 -13.51 -1.55
CA LEU A 17 8.62 -13.24 -0.84
C LEU A 17 8.84 -12.43 0.44
N ILE A 18 9.95 -12.67 1.15
CA ILE A 18 10.33 -11.87 2.32
C ILE A 18 10.53 -10.41 1.91
N ILE A 19 11.21 -10.14 0.78
CA ILE A 19 11.45 -8.77 0.30
C ILE A 19 10.12 -8.10 -0.10
N LYS A 20 9.21 -8.82 -0.76
CA LYS A 20 7.89 -8.31 -1.12
C LYS A 20 7.05 -7.98 0.11
N TRP A 21 7.06 -8.87 1.10
CA TRP A 21 6.43 -8.60 2.40
C TRP A 21 7.05 -7.35 3.06
N GLN A 22 8.39 -7.29 3.06
CA GLN A 22 9.25 -6.13 3.27
C GLN A 22 8.60 -4.82 2.80
N GLN A 23 8.47 -4.77 1.48
CA GLN A 23 7.95 -3.63 0.73
C GLN A 23 6.50 -3.33 1.07
N CYS A 24 5.63 -4.34 1.18
CA CYS A 24 4.23 -4.15 1.58
C CYS A 24 4.11 -3.43 2.93
N CYS A 25 4.85 -3.88 3.94
CA CYS A 25 4.84 -3.24 5.26
C CYS A 25 5.36 -1.81 5.21
N THR A 26 6.44 -1.57 4.45
CA THR A 26 6.99 -0.22 4.27
C THR A 26 6.00 0.70 3.54
N ASP A 27 5.38 0.23 2.47
CA ASP A 27 4.38 0.98 1.70
C ASP A 27 3.16 1.34 2.58
N ALA A 28 2.70 0.41 3.42
CA ALA A 28 1.62 0.67 4.39
C ALA A 28 2.00 1.75 5.42
N MET A 29 3.22 1.69 5.97
CA MET A 29 3.72 2.71 6.90
C MET A 29 3.82 4.08 6.24
N HIS A 30 4.31 4.15 5.00
CA HIS A 30 4.37 5.39 4.24
C HIS A 30 2.97 5.96 4.02
N CYS A 31 2.01 5.12 3.61
CA CYS A 31 0.63 5.54 3.42
C CYS A 31 0.02 6.16 4.68
N CYS A 32 0.29 5.55 5.84
CA CYS A 32 -0.16 6.07 7.14
C CYS A 32 0.42 7.47 7.40
N VAL A 33 1.73 7.63 7.26
CA VAL A 33 2.41 8.92 7.48
C VAL A 33 1.88 9.99 6.53
N GLU A 34 1.77 9.69 5.23
CA GLU A 34 1.22 10.60 4.24
C GLU A 34 -0.22 10.99 4.57
N SER A 35 -1.05 10.01 4.96
CA SER A 35 -2.45 10.25 5.29
C SER A 35 -2.63 11.19 6.49
N LEU A 36 -1.71 11.13 7.46
CA LEU A 36 -1.70 11.96 8.66
C LEU A 36 -1.13 13.37 8.43
N GLN A 37 -0.26 13.55 7.44
CA GLN A 37 0.33 14.86 7.13
C GLN A 37 -0.68 15.85 6.54
N TYR A 38 -1.71 15.33 5.87
CA TYR A 38 -2.81 16.15 5.41
C TYR A 38 -3.78 16.39 6.56
N SER A 39 -4.01 17.66 6.91
CA SER A 39 -5.12 18.05 7.80
C SER A 39 -6.40 17.35 7.36
N PRO A 40 -7.31 17.00 8.29
CA PRO A 40 -8.65 16.57 7.88
C PRO A 40 -9.16 17.67 6.97
N SER A 41 -9.26 17.37 5.67
CA SER A 41 -10.04 18.16 4.74
C SER A 41 -11.34 18.36 5.48
N ASN A 42 -11.74 19.61 5.76
CA ASN A 42 -13.05 19.90 6.32
C ASN A 42 -14.03 19.06 5.51
N GLY A 43 -14.50 17.96 6.11
CA GLY A 43 -14.89 16.78 5.36
C GLY A 43 -15.85 17.19 4.27
N LEU A 44 -15.43 17.09 3.01
CA LEU A 44 -16.37 17.24 1.91
C LEU A 44 -17.35 16.10 2.12
N GLU A 45 -18.52 16.45 2.66
CA GLU A 45 -19.53 15.53 3.13
C GLU A 45 -19.82 14.50 2.03
N GLY A 46 -19.62 13.21 2.34
CA GLY A 46 -19.80 12.13 1.38
C GLY A 46 -18.57 11.67 0.60
N MET A 47 -17.38 12.24 0.82
CA MET A 47 -16.13 11.69 0.27
C MET A 47 -15.64 10.44 1.04
N CYS A 48 -15.06 9.50 0.31
CA CYS A 48 -14.34 8.38 0.91
C CYS A 48 -12.96 8.87 1.38
N PRO A 49 -12.60 8.69 2.66
CA PRO A 49 -11.31 9.15 3.16
C PRO A 49 -10.17 8.36 2.55
N ARG A 50 -9.01 9.02 2.40
CA ARG A 50 -7.73 8.37 2.14
C ARG A 50 -7.47 7.18 3.09
N THR A 51 -6.91 6.10 2.59
CA THR A 51 -6.72 4.87 3.38
C THR A 51 -5.69 3.91 2.78
N TRP A 52 -5.25 2.95 3.60
CA TRP A 52 -4.54 1.75 3.16
C TRP A 52 -5.54 0.59 3.06
N ASP A 53 -5.64 -0.04 1.89
CA ASP A 53 -6.63 -1.10 1.64
C ASP A 53 -6.12 -2.53 1.88
N GLY A 54 -4.85 -2.66 2.31
CA GLY A 54 -4.18 -3.95 2.46
C GLY A 54 -3.15 -4.24 1.36
N TRP A 55 -3.23 -3.57 0.21
CA TRP A 55 -2.27 -3.69 -0.89
C TRP A 55 -1.73 -2.35 -1.38
N SER A 56 -2.58 -1.33 -1.50
CA SER A 56 -2.24 -0.04 -2.10
C SER A 56 -2.64 1.13 -1.21
N CYS A 57 -1.89 2.22 -1.34
CA CYS A 57 -2.24 3.47 -0.69
C CYS A 57 -3.22 4.26 -1.55
N TRP A 58 -4.36 4.63 -0.99
CA TRP A 58 -5.28 5.59 -1.59
C TRP A 58 -5.03 6.94 -0.93
N ALA A 59 -4.05 7.69 -1.44
CA ALA A 59 -3.59 8.94 -0.82
C ALA A 59 -4.60 10.10 -0.95
N ASN A 60 -5.54 10.01 -1.88
CA ASN A 60 -6.53 11.06 -2.15
C ASN A 60 -7.92 10.62 -1.69
N ASP A 61 -8.73 11.58 -1.25
CA ASP A 61 -10.13 11.37 -0.94
C ASP A 61 -10.90 11.00 -2.24
N GLY A 62 -11.77 10.01 -2.15
CA GLY A 62 -12.53 9.45 -3.26
C GLY A 62 -13.92 10.07 -3.40
N PRO A 63 -14.32 10.58 -4.58
CA PRO A 63 -15.68 11.05 -4.79
C PRO A 63 -16.69 9.89 -4.78
N PRO A 64 -17.87 10.06 -4.16
CA PRO A 64 -18.89 9.01 -4.13
C PRO A 64 -19.39 8.69 -5.55
N GLY A 65 -19.66 7.41 -5.81
CA GLY A 65 -20.15 6.93 -7.11
C GLY A 65 -19.09 6.90 -8.23
N THR A 66 -17.82 7.15 -7.91
CA THR A 66 -16.72 7.09 -8.89
C THR A 66 -15.86 5.84 -8.70
N THR A 67 -15.17 5.43 -9.76
CA THR A 67 -14.16 4.35 -9.71
C THR A 67 -12.77 4.95 -9.80
N MET A 68 -12.03 4.88 -8.70
CA MET A 68 -10.62 5.25 -8.69
C MET A 68 -9.77 4.08 -9.20
N LYS A 69 -8.70 4.38 -9.92
CA LYS A 69 -7.74 3.40 -10.44
C LYS A 69 -6.33 3.88 -10.16
N GLN A 70 -5.45 2.96 -9.82
CA GLN A 70 -4.03 3.21 -9.70
C GLN A 70 -3.23 2.00 -10.19
N PRO A 71 -1.96 2.20 -10.60
CA PRO A 71 -1.08 1.08 -10.93
C PRO A 71 -0.91 0.14 -9.73
N CYS A 72 -0.82 -1.16 -10.00
CA CYS A 72 -0.53 -2.14 -8.98
C CYS A 72 0.86 -1.88 -8.34
N PRO A 73 0.98 -1.99 -7.00
CA PRO A 73 2.21 -1.76 -6.28
C PRO A 73 3.25 -2.84 -6.59
N LYS A 74 4.53 -2.54 -6.38
CA LYS A 74 5.62 -3.44 -6.80
C LYS A 74 5.59 -4.79 -6.08
N HIS A 75 5.15 -4.80 -4.83
CA HIS A 75 5.25 -5.96 -3.96
C HIS A 75 4.24 -7.08 -4.30
N ILE A 76 3.22 -6.83 -5.13
CA ILE A 76 2.22 -7.84 -5.51
C ILE A 76 2.54 -8.59 -6.81
N TYR A 77 3.51 -8.12 -7.61
CA TYR A 77 3.85 -8.80 -8.86
C TYR A 77 4.60 -10.10 -8.60
N TRP A 78 4.03 -11.24 -8.98
CA TRP A 78 4.63 -12.54 -8.74
C TRP A 78 5.78 -12.86 -9.71
N HIS A 79 5.61 -12.49 -10.98
CA HIS A 79 6.59 -12.69 -12.05
C HIS A 79 7.31 -11.37 -12.35
N GLN A 80 8.58 -11.40 -12.75
CA GLN A 80 9.37 -10.20 -13.12
C GLN A 80 8.82 -9.44 -14.36
N ILE A 81 7.66 -9.83 -14.86
CA ILE A 81 6.93 -9.08 -15.88
C ILE A 81 6.25 -7.91 -15.18
N VAL A 82 6.99 -6.81 -15.03
CA VAL A 82 6.37 -5.51 -14.76
C VAL A 82 5.45 -5.23 -15.95
N PRO A 83 4.14 -4.99 -15.74
CA PRO A 83 3.23 -4.73 -16.84
C PRO A 83 3.71 -3.50 -17.62
N PRO A 84 3.62 -3.51 -18.96
CA PRO A 84 4.06 -2.40 -19.79
C PRO A 84 3.28 -1.10 -19.54
N CYS A 85 2.10 -1.17 -18.91
CA CYS A 85 1.24 -0.02 -18.61
C CYS A 85 1.66 0.71 -17.32
N ARG A 86 2.96 0.87 -17.09
CA ARG A 86 3.50 1.61 -15.94
C ARG A 86 4.08 2.94 -16.38
#